data_AF-A0A6A6Z4Q3-F1
#
_entry.id   AF-A0A6A6Z4Q3-F1
#
_cell.length_a   1.000
_cell.length_b   1.000
_cell.length_c   1.000
_cell.angle_alpha   90.00
_cell.angle_beta   90.00
_cell.angle_gamma   90.00
#
_symmetry.space_group_name_H-M   'P 1'
#
loop_
_entity.id
_entity.type
_entity.pdbx_description
1 polymer ?
#
loop_
_entity_poly.entity_id
_entity_poly.type
_entity_poly.pdbx_seq_one_letter_code
_entity_poly.pdbx_strand_id
1 'polypeptide(L)'
;MDHLPSPLSSSVQPIEIPLVAKISYDGEFSSIPQRYGFFTEDEDVLDLSIPPLEFASFLQSWLWFGVVSTFAERRVYPDEFSRWKSYSAVSGQPSCQRPILDTTALKPLLENLVSMDKHYMLSGQAPQSYADMTDVTDHALGWSVWLDRNLKNPQWPLPEILLSIKFLLETFDSFRFIQDHSTNRDKMRHRIFPFYRQVILKTAPAAKLLMVWMKSNGWCPHLAYQICLESDYFVAYYHALSRRPVSTDVLHSNCSERKCLIISSNTSGHTPLHTKPECACPPISVLKKDLSCITEKGGIPVVSIKRHPHGRLDLRLRRATPSTAYVAISHNPLEGLDQLPDPDRIGEGWPVSVRIGSVEADLARCTVRRVHGSNLTMPFWIDTLCVPVQGKAPQSQQSTTQAGHVFAAAAQVLVFDEGIQQLRLGASNICEILANVLSSSWSQRLSTIEEIVLSRSYNFQCLDGTFTPRGISKKHEHDAPALFRYSSSLERLPGRIQCASNALKRPLSSWKQKPISSNTQNDFQVRIRLPNKGASN
;
A
#
# COMPACT_ATOMS: atom_id res chain seq x y z
N MET A 1 -14.36 -14.36 -2.97
CA MET A 1 -14.40 -12.94 -2.51
C MET A 1 -14.39 -12.05 -3.74
N ASP A 2 -15.54 -12.01 -4.39
CA ASP A 2 -15.74 -11.65 -5.80
C ASP A 2 -16.13 -10.18 -5.98
N HIS A 3 -16.50 -9.50 -4.88
CA HIS A 3 -16.70 -8.05 -4.83
C HIS A 3 -15.38 -7.26 -4.70
N LEU A 4 -14.27 -7.92 -4.38
CA LEU A 4 -12.98 -7.25 -4.19
C LEU A 4 -12.30 -6.98 -5.54
N PRO A 5 -11.56 -5.87 -5.68
CA PRO A 5 -10.74 -5.63 -6.86
C PRO A 5 -9.68 -6.74 -7.01
N SER A 6 -9.46 -7.17 -8.25
CA SER A 6 -8.40 -8.12 -8.60
C SER A 6 -7.50 -7.54 -9.70
N PRO A 7 -6.23 -8.00 -9.78
CA PRO A 7 -5.37 -7.66 -10.92
C PRO A 7 -5.95 -8.21 -12.23
N LEU A 8 -5.90 -7.43 -13.32
CA LEU A 8 -6.50 -7.80 -14.62
C LEU A 8 -5.88 -9.07 -15.23
N SER A 9 -4.61 -9.35 -14.90
CA SER A 9 -3.82 -10.47 -15.44
C SER A 9 -3.15 -11.28 -14.32
N SER A 10 -3.90 -11.60 -13.26
CA SER A 10 -3.34 -12.42 -12.18
C SER A 10 -3.14 -13.88 -12.64
N SER A 11 -1.88 -14.33 -12.61
CA SER A 11 -1.53 -15.76 -12.71
C SER A 11 -1.67 -16.49 -11.37
N VAL A 12 -2.16 -15.81 -10.33
CA VAL A 12 -2.27 -16.30 -8.95
C VAL A 12 -3.74 -16.59 -8.64
N GLN A 13 -4.00 -17.77 -8.10
CA GLN A 13 -5.36 -18.12 -7.69
C GLN A 13 -5.78 -17.33 -6.45
N PRO A 14 -7.03 -16.84 -6.38
CA PRO A 14 -7.55 -16.22 -5.17
C PRO A 14 -7.55 -17.14 -3.95
N ILE A 15 -7.46 -16.55 -2.76
CA ILE A 15 -7.61 -17.32 -1.51
C ILE A 15 -9.05 -17.81 -1.41
N GLU A 16 -9.22 -19.12 -1.25
CA GLU A 16 -10.52 -19.74 -1.08
C GLU A 16 -10.98 -19.65 0.37
N ILE A 17 -12.19 -19.12 0.56
CA ILE A 17 -12.81 -19.05 1.89
C ILE A 17 -13.84 -20.19 1.97
N PRO A 18 -13.67 -21.17 2.86
CA PRO A 18 -14.64 -22.25 2.99
C PRO A 18 -15.95 -21.71 3.59
N LEU A 19 -17.07 -22.25 3.13
CA LEU A 19 -18.38 -21.97 3.72
C LEU A 19 -18.70 -23.06 4.76
N VAL A 20 -18.58 -22.69 6.04
CA VAL A 20 -18.77 -23.59 7.19
C VAL A 20 -19.86 -23.10 8.15
N ALA A 21 -20.48 -21.95 7.88
CA ALA A 21 -21.57 -21.41 8.68
C ALA A 21 -22.77 -22.37 8.71
N LYS A 22 -23.16 -22.77 9.92
CA LYS A 22 -24.32 -23.64 10.18
C LYS A 22 -25.37 -23.00 11.07
N ILE A 23 -25.01 -21.93 11.78
CA ILE A 23 -25.91 -21.27 12.71
C ILE A 23 -26.74 -20.27 11.93
N SER A 24 -28.06 -20.33 12.08
CA SER A 24 -28.94 -19.37 11.42
C SER A 24 -29.03 -18.09 12.25
N TYR A 25 -28.65 -16.96 11.66
CA TYR A 25 -28.80 -15.66 12.30
C TYR A 25 -30.29 -15.33 12.52
N ASP A 26 -30.62 -14.84 13.71
CA ASP A 26 -32.00 -14.61 14.18
C ASP A 26 -32.28 -13.15 14.57
N GLY A 27 -31.34 -12.22 14.33
CA GLY A 27 -31.55 -10.77 14.43
C GLY A 27 -30.92 -10.07 15.63
N GLU A 28 -30.60 -10.77 16.73
CA GLU A 28 -30.04 -10.13 17.93
C GLU A 28 -28.51 -10.27 17.97
N PHE A 29 -27.80 -9.36 17.29
CA PHE A 29 -26.36 -9.50 17.03
C PHE A 29 -25.49 -9.67 18.28
N SER A 30 -25.70 -8.86 19.32
CA SER A 30 -24.79 -8.81 20.47
C SER A 30 -24.95 -9.97 21.46
N SER A 31 -26.11 -10.61 21.50
CA SER A 31 -26.42 -11.71 22.45
C SER A 31 -26.06 -13.09 21.91
N ILE A 32 -25.76 -13.21 20.61
CA ILE A 32 -25.47 -14.50 19.94
C ILE A 32 -24.39 -15.33 20.65
N PRO A 33 -23.23 -14.78 21.01
CA PRO A 33 -22.19 -15.59 21.66
C PRO A 33 -22.68 -16.24 22.95
N GLN A 34 -23.43 -15.50 23.76
CA GLN A 34 -23.98 -16.00 25.02
C GLN A 34 -25.07 -17.05 24.77
N ARG A 35 -26.02 -16.77 23.87
CA ARG A 35 -27.15 -17.67 23.58
C ARG A 35 -26.73 -19.02 23.01
N TYR A 36 -25.64 -19.02 22.23
CA TYR A 36 -25.11 -20.24 21.62
C TYR A 36 -23.97 -20.88 22.43
N GLY A 37 -23.65 -20.38 23.64
CA GLY A 37 -22.66 -20.99 24.53
C GLY A 37 -21.21 -20.84 24.07
N PHE A 38 -20.90 -19.78 23.32
CA PHE A 38 -19.55 -19.48 22.83
C PHE A 38 -18.77 -18.54 23.77
N PHE A 39 -19.38 -18.11 24.88
CA PHE A 39 -18.68 -17.44 25.97
C PHE A 39 -18.23 -18.44 27.03
N THR A 40 -17.11 -18.12 27.69
CA THR A 40 -16.69 -18.82 28.90
C THR A 40 -17.72 -18.65 30.01
N GLU A 41 -17.86 -19.65 30.88
CA GLU A 41 -18.88 -19.63 31.95
C GLU A 41 -18.69 -18.48 32.96
N ASP A 42 -17.44 -18.03 33.14
CA ASP A 42 -17.05 -17.04 34.18
C ASP A 42 -16.80 -15.62 33.65
N GLU A 43 -16.66 -15.43 32.33
CA GLU A 43 -16.40 -14.13 31.69
C GLU A 43 -17.17 -14.00 30.36
N ASP A 44 -17.67 -12.81 30.01
CA ASP A 44 -18.27 -12.49 28.69
C ASP A 44 -17.19 -12.43 27.59
N VAL A 45 -16.42 -13.51 27.45
CA VAL A 45 -15.23 -13.66 26.61
C VAL A 45 -15.37 -14.94 25.80
N LEU A 46 -14.97 -14.92 24.52
CA LEU A 46 -15.08 -16.09 23.64
C LEU A 46 -14.22 -17.25 24.15
N ASP A 47 -14.84 -18.44 24.25
CA ASP A 47 -14.15 -19.67 24.61
C ASP A 47 -13.30 -20.18 23.43
N LEU A 48 -11.99 -20.01 23.57
CA LEU A 48 -11.00 -20.44 22.58
C LEU A 48 -10.66 -21.93 22.65
N SER A 49 -11.22 -22.67 23.62
CA SER A 49 -11.08 -24.13 23.73
C SER A 49 -11.97 -24.88 22.73
N ILE A 50 -12.97 -24.21 22.17
CA ILE A 50 -13.91 -24.76 21.20
C ILE A 50 -13.14 -25.27 19.95
N PRO A 51 -13.50 -26.45 19.42
CA PRO A 51 -12.85 -27.01 18.23
C PRO A 51 -12.77 -26.02 17.06
N PRO A 52 -11.64 -25.92 16.34
CA PRO A 52 -11.43 -24.87 15.33
C PRO A 52 -12.52 -24.77 14.25
N LEU A 53 -13.06 -25.90 13.79
CA LEU A 53 -14.11 -25.92 12.77
C LEU A 53 -15.47 -25.43 13.30
N GLU A 54 -15.79 -25.78 14.55
CA GLU A 54 -17.01 -25.35 15.21
C GLU A 54 -16.95 -23.85 15.53
N PHE A 55 -15.82 -23.40 16.07
CA PHE A 55 -15.55 -21.99 16.32
C PHE A 55 -15.58 -21.17 15.02
N ALA A 56 -14.99 -21.69 13.94
CA ALA A 56 -15.05 -21.12 12.60
C ALA A 56 -16.49 -20.98 12.06
N SER A 57 -17.30 -22.04 12.18
CA SER A 57 -18.72 -22.03 11.82
C SER A 57 -19.47 -20.93 12.56
N PHE A 58 -19.24 -20.80 13.87
CA PHE A 58 -19.82 -19.76 14.70
C PHE A 58 -19.42 -18.36 14.26
N LEU A 59 -18.10 -18.09 14.15
CA LEU A 59 -17.61 -16.77 13.75
C LEU A 59 -18.13 -16.36 12.37
N GLN A 60 -18.21 -17.30 11.41
CA GLN A 60 -18.76 -17.01 10.10
C GLN A 60 -20.26 -16.74 10.17
N SER A 61 -21.02 -17.52 10.94
CA SER A 61 -22.47 -17.31 11.10
C SER A 61 -22.78 -15.97 11.78
N TRP A 62 -21.97 -15.57 12.76
CA TRP A 62 -22.19 -14.36 13.55
C TRP A 62 -21.56 -13.11 12.92
N LEU A 63 -20.22 -13.07 12.81
CA LEU A 63 -19.49 -11.87 12.40
C LEU A 63 -19.51 -11.64 10.89
N TRP A 64 -19.84 -12.66 10.10
CA TRP A 64 -20.00 -12.51 8.65
C TRP A 64 -21.49 -12.40 8.28
N PHE A 65 -22.27 -13.47 8.46
CA PHE A 65 -23.68 -13.50 8.05
C PHE A 65 -24.59 -12.60 8.89
N GLY A 66 -24.28 -12.40 10.17
CA GLY A 66 -25.00 -11.43 11.00
C GLY A 66 -24.83 -10.01 10.50
N VAL A 67 -23.60 -9.61 10.14
CA VAL A 67 -23.33 -8.29 9.56
C VAL A 67 -24.07 -8.14 8.22
N VAL A 68 -23.94 -9.11 7.30
CA VAL A 68 -24.67 -9.03 6.02
C VAL A 68 -26.18 -8.94 6.21
N SER A 69 -26.75 -9.71 7.14
CA SER A 69 -28.19 -9.68 7.44
C SER A 69 -28.66 -8.32 7.95
N THR A 70 -27.86 -7.67 8.82
CA THR A 70 -28.15 -6.30 9.29
C THR A 70 -28.15 -5.31 8.13
N PHE A 71 -27.13 -5.33 7.27
CA PHE A 71 -27.06 -4.41 6.13
C PHE A 71 -28.12 -4.69 5.06
N ALA A 72 -28.52 -5.95 4.89
CA ALA A 72 -29.58 -6.34 3.97
C ALA A 72 -30.99 -6.07 4.52
N GLU A 73 -31.11 -5.69 5.80
CA GLU A 73 -32.38 -5.51 6.52
C GLU A 73 -33.31 -6.72 6.39
N ARG A 74 -32.73 -7.92 6.25
CA ARG A 74 -33.44 -9.18 6.11
C ARG A 74 -32.58 -10.33 6.58
N ARG A 75 -33.24 -11.47 6.82
CA ARG A 75 -32.52 -12.72 7.03
C ARG A 75 -31.81 -13.13 5.74
N VAL A 76 -30.54 -13.48 5.89
CA VAL A 76 -29.69 -13.99 4.81
C VAL A 76 -29.28 -15.42 5.11
N TYR A 77 -29.33 -16.28 4.10
CA TYR A 77 -28.94 -17.68 4.21
C TYR A 77 -27.55 -17.94 3.60
N PRO A 78 -26.73 -18.82 4.22
CA PRO A 78 -25.40 -19.18 3.69
C PRO A 78 -25.38 -19.62 2.23
N ASP A 79 -26.43 -20.32 1.78
CA ASP A 79 -26.53 -20.84 0.42
C ASP A 79 -26.57 -19.71 -0.64
N GLU A 80 -27.10 -18.54 -0.31
CA GLU A 80 -27.12 -17.35 -1.18
C GLU A 80 -25.70 -16.85 -1.51
N PHE A 81 -24.71 -17.21 -0.69
CA PHE A 81 -23.31 -16.81 -0.79
C PHE A 81 -22.40 -18.02 -1.01
N SER A 82 -22.91 -19.06 -1.66
CA SER A 82 -22.19 -20.31 -1.87
C SER A 82 -21.92 -20.59 -3.34
N ARG A 83 -20.75 -21.16 -3.63
CA ARG A 83 -20.48 -21.88 -4.87
C ARG A 83 -19.77 -23.18 -4.57
N TRP A 84 -20.03 -24.22 -5.35
CA TRP A 84 -19.40 -25.53 -5.17
C TRP A 84 -18.11 -25.62 -5.97
N LYS A 85 -17.02 -26.02 -5.32
CA LYS A 85 -15.74 -26.30 -5.98
C LYS A 85 -15.41 -27.79 -5.89
N SER A 86 -15.06 -28.37 -7.04
CA SER A 86 -14.58 -29.75 -7.13
C SER A 86 -13.07 -29.77 -6.96
N TYR A 87 -12.58 -30.64 -6.08
CA TYR A 87 -11.15 -30.89 -5.90
C TYR A 87 -10.79 -32.21 -6.55
N SER A 88 -9.76 -32.17 -7.40
CA SER A 88 -9.24 -33.38 -8.06
C SER A 88 -8.74 -34.37 -7.02
N ALA A 89 -9.01 -35.64 -7.28
CA ALA A 89 -8.44 -36.76 -6.55
C ALA A 89 -6.91 -36.64 -6.50
N VAL A 90 -6.34 -36.47 -5.31
CA VAL A 90 -4.95 -36.91 -5.09
C VAL A 90 -5.00 -38.44 -5.19
N SER A 91 -4.10 -39.01 -5.99
CA SER A 91 -4.09 -40.43 -6.43
C SER A 91 -4.79 -41.41 -5.46
N GLY A 92 -5.98 -41.88 -5.85
CA GLY A 92 -6.71 -42.93 -5.12
C GLY A 92 -7.88 -42.49 -4.22
N GLN A 93 -8.18 -41.18 -4.09
CA GLN A 93 -9.38 -40.71 -3.36
C GLN A 93 -10.50 -40.23 -4.31
N PRO A 94 -11.79 -40.40 -3.96
CA PRO A 94 -12.88 -39.83 -4.74
C PRO A 94 -12.81 -38.30 -4.77
N SER A 95 -13.22 -37.70 -5.90
CA SER A 95 -13.36 -36.24 -6.01
C SER A 95 -14.29 -35.72 -4.92
N CYS A 96 -13.84 -34.74 -4.13
CA CYS A 96 -14.67 -34.11 -3.12
C CYS A 96 -15.16 -32.75 -3.62
N GLN A 97 -16.43 -32.46 -3.39
CA GLN A 97 -16.99 -31.12 -3.58
C GLN A 97 -17.14 -30.46 -2.22
N ARG A 98 -16.75 -29.19 -2.14
CA ARG A 98 -16.95 -28.39 -0.92
C ARG A 98 -17.54 -27.02 -1.29
N PRO A 99 -18.45 -26.49 -0.47
CA PRO A 99 -18.96 -25.15 -0.67
C PRO A 99 -17.90 -24.13 -0.24
N ILE A 100 -17.70 -23.12 -1.07
CA ILE A 100 -16.85 -21.97 -0.79
C ILE A 100 -17.68 -20.69 -0.87
N LEU A 101 -17.25 -19.68 -0.13
CA LEU A 101 -17.93 -18.39 -0.06
C LEU A 101 -17.82 -17.63 -1.39
N ASP A 102 -18.97 -17.38 -2.01
CA ASP A 102 -19.17 -16.53 -3.19
C ASP A 102 -19.83 -15.24 -2.74
N THR A 103 -19.20 -14.10 -3.05
CA THR A 103 -19.72 -12.79 -2.63
C THR A 103 -20.28 -11.97 -3.77
N THR A 104 -20.61 -12.60 -4.89
CA THR A 104 -21.31 -11.97 -6.01
C THR A 104 -22.66 -11.39 -5.58
N ALA A 105 -23.36 -12.06 -4.66
CA ALA A 105 -24.63 -11.60 -4.10
C ALA A 105 -24.52 -10.32 -3.24
N LEU A 106 -23.30 -9.86 -2.88
CA LEU A 106 -23.13 -8.56 -2.23
C LEU A 106 -23.33 -7.39 -3.21
N LYS A 107 -23.09 -7.56 -4.51
CA LYS A 107 -23.15 -6.45 -5.48
C LYS A 107 -24.46 -5.63 -5.43
N PRO A 108 -25.66 -6.24 -5.55
CA PRO A 108 -26.91 -5.49 -5.47
C PRO A 108 -27.13 -4.82 -4.10
N LEU A 109 -26.63 -5.45 -3.02
CA LEU A 109 -26.69 -4.85 -1.69
C LEU A 109 -25.83 -3.57 -1.62
N LEU A 110 -24.62 -3.62 -2.16
CA LEU A 110 -23.72 -2.45 -2.20
C LEU A 110 -24.30 -1.32 -3.06
N GLU A 111 -24.94 -1.65 -4.20
CA GLU A 111 -25.63 -0.67 -5.06
C GLU A 111 -26.79 0.05 -4.34
N ASN A 112 -27.54 -0.70 -3.52
CA ASN A 112 -28.59 -0.10 -2.68
C ASN A 112 -27.98 0.86 -1.64
N LEU A 113 -26.91 0.44 -0.96
CA LEU A 113 -26.21 1.30 0.03
C LEU A 113 -25.68 2.59 -0.61
N VAL A 114 -25.13 2.53 -1.83
CA VAL A 114 -24.74 3.74 -2.59
C VAL A 114 -25.93 4.66 -2.83
N SER A 115 -27.10 4.10 -3.13
CA SER A 115 -28.31 4.86 -3.40
C SER A 115 -28.87 5.52 -2.14
N MET A 116 -28.86 4.81 -1.01
CA MET A 116 -29.22 5.33 0.31
C MET A 116 -28.29 6.48 0.73
N ASP A 117 -26.98 6.32 0.51
CA ASP A 117 -25.99 7.34 0.83
C ASP A 117 -26.16 8.62 -0.02
N LYS A 118 -26.40 8.47 -1.33
CA LYS A 118 -26.74 9.61 -2.21
C LYS A 118 -27.98 10.35 -1.73
N HIS A 119 -29.02 9.62 -1.30
CA HIS A 119 -30.23 10.24 -0.75
C HIS A 119 -29.94 10.99 0.56
N TYR A 120 -29.14 10.41 1.46
CA TYR A 120 -28.71 11.06 2.70
C TYR A 120 -27.96 12.37 2.41
N MET A 121 -26.98 12.35 1.50
CA MET A 121 -26.19 13.54 1.15
C MET A 121 -27.04 14.70 0.58
N LEU A 122 -28.14 14.37 -0.09
CA LEU A 122 -29.07 15.37 -0.64
C LEU A 122 -30.10 15.86 0.39
N SER A 123 -30.57 14.98 1.27
CA SER A 123 -31.68 15.25 2.19
C SER A 123 -31.26 15.63 3.60
N GLY A 124 -30.04 15.28 4.02
CA GLY A 124 -29.56 15.39 5.40
C GLY A 124 -30.24 14.43 6.39
N GLN A 125 -31.10 13.52 5.93
CA GLN A 125 -31.88 12.61 6.79
C GLN A 125 -31.33 11.18 6.71
N ALA A 126 -30.73 10.71 7.80
CA ALA A 126 -30.21 9.34 7.89
C ALA A 126 -31.37 8.34 8.06
N PRO A 127 -31.42 7.25 7.28
CA PRO A 127 -32.34 6.15 7.53
C PRO A 127 -32.15 5.58 8.94
N GLN A 128 -33.24 5.13 9.57
CA GLN A 128 -33.20 4.56 10.92
C GLN A 128 -32.26 3.35 11.03
N SER A 129 -32.12 2.56 9.95
CA SER A 129 -31.26 1.39 9.90
C SER A 129 -29.75 1.68 9.98
N TYR A 130 -29.32 2.94 9.80
CA TYR A 130 -27.89 3.30 9.91
C TYR A 130 -27.33 3.16 11.33
N ALA A 131 -28.16 3.38 12.36
CA ALA A 131 -27.74 3.21 13.75
C ALA A 131 -27.44 1.74 14.03
N ASP A 132 -28.32 0.84 13.58
CA ASP A 132 -28.14 -0.61 13.75
C ASP A 132 -26.93 -1.12 12.96
N MET A 133 -26.76 -0.69 11.70
CA MET A 133 -25.58 -1.00 10.88
C MET A 133 -24.28 -0.54 11.55
N THR A 134 -24.31 0.66 12.14
CA THR A 134 -23.19 1.26 12.88
C THR A 134 -22.82 0.41 14.09
N ASP A 135 -23.80 0.11 14.93
CA ASP A 135 -23.59 -0.63 16.17
C ASP A 135 -23.09 -2.04 15.88
N VAL A 136 -23.70 -2.74 14.92
CA VAL A 136 -23.27 -4.09 14.51
C VAL A 136 -21.84 -4.09 13.98
N THR A 137 -21.49 -3.14 13.13
CA THR A 137 -20.12 -3.04 12.58
C THR A 137 -19.09 -2.76 13.68
N ASP A 138 -19.40 -1.87 14.62
CA ASP A 138 -18.51 -1.54 15.75
C ASP A 138 -18.29 -2.73 16.69
N HIS A 139 -19.35 -3.49 16.99
CA HIS A 139 -19.26 -4.72 17.76
C HIS A 139 -18.45 -5.79 17.03
N ALA A 140 -18.74 -6.02 15.76
CA ALA A 140 -18.03 -7.01 14.95
C ALA A 140 -16.54 -6.67 14.82
N LEU A 141 -16.21 -5.39 14.67
CA LEU A 141 -14.84 -4.90 14.67
C LEU A 141 -14.15 -5.13 16.02
N GLY A 142 -14.82 -4.82 17.13
CA GLY A 142 -14.30 -5.05 18.48
C GLY A 142 -13.88 -6.52 18.69
N TRP A 143 -14.77 -7.45 18.32
CA TRP A 143 -14.48 -8.89 18.38
C TRP A 143 -13.39 -9.31 17.41
N SER A 144 -13.40 -8.79 16.19
CA SER A 144 -12.36 -9.07 15.20
C SER A 144 -10.96 -8.65 15.68
N VAL A 145 -10.85 -7.51 16.38
CA VAL A 145 -9.59 -7.04 17.00
C VAL A 145 -9.22 -7.88 18.22
N TRP A 146 -10.19 -8.29 19.03
CA TRP A 146 -9.96 -9.19 20.16
C TRP A 146 -9.39 -10.54 19.69
N LEU A 147 -9.94 -11.09 18.59
CA LEU A 147 -9.48 -12.34 17.99
C LEU A 147 -8.02 -12.24 17.51
N ASP A 148 -7.62 -11.13 16.88
CA ASP A 148 -6.23 -10.91 16.45
C ASP A 148 -5.20 -10.93 17.60
N ARG A 149 -5.64 -10.58 18.82
CA ARG A 149 -4.79 -10.54 20.02
C ARG A 149 -4.72 -11.88 20.74
N ASN A 150 -5.82 -12.63 20.73
CA ASN A 150 -5.97 -13.82 21.57
C ASN A 150 -5.81 -15.14 20.79
N LEU A 151 -6.17 -15.20 19.50
CA LEU A 151 -5.94 -16.39 18.67
C LEU A 151 -4.48 -16.47 18.22
N LYS A 152 -3.70 -17.33 18.90
CA LYS A 152 -2.31 -17.60 18.54
C LYS A 152 -2.23 -18.80 17.60
N ASN A 153 -1.78 -18.55 16.36
CA ASN A 153 -1.54 -19.58 15.34
C ASN A 153 -2.76 -20.51 15.11
N PRO A 154 -3.94 -19.95 14.80
CA PRO A 154 -5.13 -20.76 14.64
C PRO A 154 -5.01 -21.67 13.41
N GLN A 155 -5.57 -22.87 13.53
CA GLN A 155 -5.60 -23.84 12.44
C GLN A 155 -6.69 -23.50 11.41
N TRP A 156 -6.57 -24.09 10.22
CA TRP A 156 -7.61 -24.00 9.20
C TRP A 156 -8.97 -24.43 9.77
N PRO A 157 -10.09 -23.74 9.45
CA PRO A 157 -10.24 -22.65 8.47
C PRO A 157 -10.26 -21.22 9.09
N LEU A 158 -9.81 -21.06 10.33
CA LEU A 158 -9.96 -19.80 11.07
C LEU A 158 -9.24 -18.61 10.41
N PRO A 159 -7.98 -18.69 9.94
CA PRO A 159 -7.32 -17.57 9.27
C PRO A 159 -8.09 -17.04 8.05
N GLU A 160 -8.61 -17.94 7.22
CA GLU A 160 -9.39 -17.61 6.02
C GLU A 160 -10.70 -16.93 6.39
N ILE A 161 -11.43 -17.46 7.36
CA ILE A 161 -12.69 -16.87 7.81
C ILE A 161 -12.47 -15.49 8.42
N LEU A 162 -11.46 -15.34 9.29
CA LEU A 162 -11.11 -14.04 9.86
C LEU A 162 -10.74 -13.03 8.77
N LEU A 163 -9.98 -13.44 7.76
CA LEU A 163 -9.67 -12.59 6.61
C LEU A 163 -10.94 -12.16 5.86
N SER A 164 -11.88 -13.09 5.65
CA SER A 164 -13.16 -12.79 5.00
C SER A 164 -14.04 -11.82 5.81
N ILE A 165 -14.04 -11.92 7.14
CA ILE A 165 -14.70 -10.97 8.05
C ILE A 165 -14.04 -9.59 7.95
N LYS A 166 -12.70 -9.51 7.96
CA LYS A 166 -12.00 -8.22 7.76
C LYS A 166 -12.40 -7.58 6.44
N PHE A 167 -12.47 -8.36 5.36
CA PHE A 167 -12.90 -7.83 4.06
C PHE A 167 -14.33 -7.30 4.08
N LEU A 168 -15.24 -8.02 4.75
CA LEU A 168 -16.62 -7.60 4.86
C LEU A 168 -16.78 -6.30 5.66
N LEU A 169 -16.15 -6.24 6.84
CA LEU A 169 -16.16 -5.07 7.71
C LEU A 169 -15.55 -3.86 6.99
N GLU A 170 -14.46 -4.08 6.26
CA GLU A 170 -13.82 -3.03 5.47
C GLU A 170 -14.70 -2.57 4.29
N THR A 171 -15.43 -3.49 3.65
CA THR A 171 -16.39 -3.16 2.59
C THR A 171 -17.49 -2.24 3.11
N PHE A 172 -18.13 -2.58 4.23
CA PHE A 172 -19.23 -1.79 4.77
C PHE A 172 -18.78 -0.48 5.44
N ASP A 173 -17.60 -0.46 6.07
CA ASP A 173 -16.96 0.76 6.57
C ASP A 173 -16.74 1.80 5.45
N SER A 174 -16.43 1.33 4.25
CA SER A 174 -16.27 2.20 3.07
C SER A 174 -17.52 3.02 2.72
N PHE A 175 -18.72 2.53 3.07
CA PHE A 175 -19.99 3.24 2.85
C PHE A 175 -20.40 4.13 4.03
N ARG A 176 -19.82 3.92 5.22
CA ARG A 176 -19.98 4.81 6.39
C ARG A 176 -19.11 6.07 6.28
N PHE A 177 -18.04 6.01 5.47
CA PHE A 177 -17.05 7.07 5.30
C PHE A 177 -17.64 8.39 4.76
N ILE A 178 -18.74 8.34 4.00
CA ILE A 178 -19.36 9.51 3.37
C ILE A 178 -20.22 10.32 4.38
N GLN A 179 -20.55 9.73 5.54
CA GLN A 179 -21.48 10.30 6.51
C GLN A 179 -20.84 11.30 7.51
N ASP A 180 -19.53 11.19 7.79
CA ASP A 180 -18.89 11.91 8.91
C ASP A 180 -17.75 12.85 8.47
N HIS A 181 -18.12 14.04 7.95
CA HIS A 181 -17.17 15.13 7.72
C HIS A 181 -16.69 15.80 9.02
N SER A 182 -17.17 15.40 10.21
CA SER A 182 -16.88 16.04 11.50
C SER A 182 -16.07 15.15 12.46
N THR A 183 -14.76 15.42 12.55
CA THR A 183 -13.86 15.12 13.69
C THR A 183 -13.73 13.68 14.26
N ASN A 184 -14.58 12.72 13.93
CA ASN A 184 -14.49 11.32 14.37
C ASN A 184 -13.76 10.41 13.37
N ARG A 185 -13.39 10.97 12.20
CA ARG A 185 -12.55 10.39 11.13
C ARG A 185 -11.39 9.52 11.62
N ASP A 186 -10.74 9.90 12.72
CA ASP A 186 -9.56 9.22 13.23
C ASP A 186 -9.90 8.00 14.10
N LYS A 187 -10.93 8.08 14.95
CA LYS A 187 -11.14 7.08 16.02
C LYS A 187 -11.44 5.66 15.54
N MET A 188 -12.16 5.51 14.42
CA MET A 188 -12.56 4.19 13.90
C MET A 188 -11.61 3.68 12.82
N ARG A 189 -11.03 4.59 12.01
CA ARG A 189 -9.87 4.29 11.15
C ARG A 189 -8.76 3.63 11.97
N HIS A 190 -8.44 4.15 13.15
CA HIS A 190 -7.48 3.51 14.08
C HIS A 190 -7.84 2.09 14.56
N ARG A 191 -9.07 1.59 14.36
CA ARG A 191 -9.56 0.29 14.84
C ARG A 191 -9.56 -0.81 13.77
N ILE A 192 -9.84 -0.49 12.50
CA ILE A 192 -9.78 -1.44 11.36
C ILE A 192 -8.37 -1.50 10.76
N PHE A 193 -7.66 -0.36 10.73
CA PHE A 193 -6.30 -0.34 10.20
C PHE A 193 -5.32 -1.03 11.16
N PRO A 194 -4.34 -1.80 10.65
CA PRO A 194 -3.34 -2.48 11.47
C PRO A 194 -2.36 -1.59 12.26
N PHE A 195 -2.58 -0.27 12.29
CA PHE A 195 -1.64 0.70 12.86
C PHE A 195 -1.56 0.75 14.39
N TYR A 196 -2.34 -0.04 15.14
CA TYR A 196 -2.37 0.14 16.59
C TYR A 196 -1.23 -0.50 17.39
N ARG A 197 -0.35 -1.32 16.79
CA ARG A 197 0.96 -1.72 17.36
C ARG A 197 1.60 -2.74 16.43
N GLN A 198 2.89 -2.58 16.12
CA GLN A 198 3.73 -3.61 15.45
C GLN A 198 3.58 -5.02 16.08
N VAL A 199 3.16 -5.09 17.35
CA VAL A 199 2.92 -6.33 18.10
C VAL A 199 1.64 -7.07 17.65
N ILE A 200 0.55 -6.37 17.34
CA ILE A 200 -0.76 -6.99 17.01
C ILE A 200 -0.71 -7.64 15.62
N LEU A 201 -0.07 -6.98 14.66
CA LEU A 201 0.10 -7.50 13.30
C LEU A 201 0.88 -8.80 13.21
N LYS A 202 1.95 -8.93 14.02
CA LYS A 202 2.74 -10.16 14.07
C LYS A 202 1.97 -11.35 14.60
N THR A 203 0.88 -11.13 15.33
CA THR A 203 0.05 -12.20 15.88
C THR A 203 -1.23 -12.42 15.09
N ALA A 204 -1.75 -11.39 14.42
CA ALA A 204 -3.00 -11.41 13.65
C ALA A 204 -3.03 -12.55 12.61
N PRO A 205 -3.98 -13.50 12.71
CA PRO A 205 -4.07 -14.65 11.81
C PRO A 205 -4.24 -14.29 10.34
N ALA A 206 -5.11 -13.33 10.03
CA ALA A 206 -5.40 -12.89 8.66
C ALA A 206 -4.16 -12.25 8.00
N ALA A 207 -3.41 -11.42 8.74
CA ALA A 207 -2.17 -10.82 8.22
C ALA A 207 -1.09 -11.88 7.97
N LYS A 208 -0.94 -12.87 8.86
CA LYS A 208 -0.03 -14.00 8.65
C LYS A 208 -0.39 -14.80 7.40
N LEU A 209 -1.67 -15.08 7.19
CA LEU A 209 -2.15 -15.78 5.99
C LEU A 209 -1.75 -15.02 4.73
N LEU A 210 -1.98 -13.71 4.67
CA LEU A 210 -1.57 -12.87 3.54
C LEU A 210 -0.05 -12.88 3.32
N MET A 211 0.75 -12.74 4.37
CA MET A 211 2.22 -12.77 4.26
C MET A 211 2.73 -14.13 3.74
N VAL A 212 2.14 -15.24 4.20
CA VAL A 212 2.46 -16.59 3.70
C VAL A 212 2.10 -16.70 2.22
N TRP A 213 0.93 -16.22 1.83
CA TRP A 213 0.47 -16.23 0.43
C TRP A 213 1.37 -15.39 -0.46
N MET A 214 1.68 -14.15 -0.07
CA MET A 214 2.62 -13.27 -0.77
C MET A 214 3.98 -13.95 -0.95
N LYS A 215 4.53 -14.55 0.12
CA LYS A 215 5.81 -15.27 0.05
C LYS A 215 5.74 -16.44 -0.95
N SER A 216 4.63 -17.19 -0.98
CA SER A 216 4.43 -18.28 -1.95
C SER A 216 4.35 -17.77 -3.41
N ASN A 217 3.97 -16.51 -3.60
CA ASN A 217 3.92 -15.83 -4.90
C ASN A 217 5.22 -15.06 -5.24
N GLY A 218 6.32 -15.32 -4.52
CA GLY A 218 7.64 -14.76 -4.81
C GLY A 218 7.91 -13.38 -4.21
N TRP A 219 7.04 -12.88 -3.32
CA TRP A 219 7.28 -11.60 -2.65
C TRP A 219 8.41 -11.69 -1.63
N CYS A 220 9.14 -10.58 -1.50
CA CYS A 220 10.10 -10.39 -0.41
C CYS A 220 9.40 -10.41 0.95
N PRO A 221 9.83 -11.24 1.92
CA PRO A 221 9.27 -11.27 3.28
C PRO A 221 9.26 -9.91 3.98
N HIS A 222 10.29 -9.08 3.76
CA HIS A 222 10.32 -7.72 4.31
C HIS A 222 9.21 -6.85 3.74
N LEU A 223 9.06 -6.86 2.41
CA LEU A 223 8.08 -6.02 1.73
C LEU A 223 6.65 -6.47 2.01
N ALA A 224 6.40 -7.78 2.05
CA ALA A 224 5.11 -8.32 2.48
C ALA A 224 4.75 -7.87 3.90
N TYR A 225 5.70 -7.94 4.82
CA TYR A 225 5.52 -7.43 6.18
C TYR A 225 5.22 -5.93 6.21
N GLN A 226 5.94 -5.10 5.44
CA GLN A 226 5.68 -3.65 5.35
C GLN A 226 4.29 -3.36 4.78
N ILE A 227 3.90 -4.04 3.69
CA ILE A 227 2.58 -3.85 3.06
C ILE A 227 1.46 -4.17 4.07
N CYS A 228 1.54 -5.31 4.75
CA CYS A 228 0.56 -5.69 5.78
C CYS A 228 0.60 -4.76 6.99
N LEU A 229 1.76 -4.18 7.32
CA LEU A 229 1.90 -3.24 8.43
C LEU A 229 1.27 -1.88 8.13
N GLU A 230 1.43 -1.42 6.90
CA GLU A 230 1.19 -0.02 6.55
C GLU A 230 -0.13 0.20 5.81
N SER A 231 -0.70 -0.85 5.23
CA SER A 231 -1.90 -0.80 4.40
C SER A 231 -3.04 -1.60 5.00
N ASP A 232 -4.24 -1.40 4.47
CA ASP A 232 -5.39 -2.21 4.84
C ASP A 232 -5.38 -3.61 4.20
N TYR A 233 -6.36 -4.42 4.60
CA TYR A 233 -6.47 -5.80 4.12
C TYR A 233 -6.79 -5.86 2.62
N PHE A 234 -7.50 -4.87 2.06
CA PHE A 234 -7.76 -4.81 0.61
C PHE A 234 -6.47 -4.63 -0.19
N VAL A 235 -5.66 -3.64 0.16
CA VAL A 235 -4.38 -3.37 -0.49
C VAL A 235 -3.43 -4.57 -0.31
N ALA A 236 -3.33 -5.10 0.91
CA ALA A 236 -2.47 -6.25 1.18
C ALA A 236 -2.92 -7.51 0.43
N TYR A 237 -4.23 -7.75 0.32
CA TYR A 237 -4.78 -8.87 -0.44
C TYR A 237 -4.55 -8.72 -1.95
N TYR A 238 -4.72 -7.52 -2.51
CA TYR A 238 -4.43 -7.28 -3.92
C TYR A 238 -2.96 -7.58 -4.26
N HIS A 239 -2.03 -7.20 -3.38
CA HIS A 239 -0.64 -7.60 -3.48
C HIS A 239 -0.45 -9.12 -3.40
N ALA A 240 -1.17 -9.78 -2.50
CA ALA A 240 -1.17 -11.24 -2.41
C ALA A 240 -1.66 -11.93 -3.70
N LEU A 241 -2.53 -11.29 -4.48
CA LEU A 241 -2.99 -11.77 -5.79
C LEU A 241 -2.06 -11.42 -6.95
N SER A 242 -0.92 -10.79 -6.70
CA SER A 242 0.02 -10.38 -7.75
C SER A 242 1.34 -11.13 -7.60
N ARG A 243 2.03 -11.39 -8.71
CA ARG A 243 3.48 -11.69 -8.68
C ARG A 243 4.23 -10.39 -8.81
N ARG A 244 5.33 -10.23 -8.07
CA ARG A 244 6.14 -9.02 -8.20
C ARG A 244 6.92 -9.09 -9.52
N PRO A 245 6.85 -8.06 -10.40
CA PRO A 245 7.55 -8.04 -11.69
C PRO A 245 9.05 -7.67 -11.57
N VAL A 246 9.71 -7.97 -10.45
CA VAL A 246 11.16 -7.70 -10.32
C VAL A 246 11.94 -8.76 -11.09
N SER A 247 13.05 -8.34 -11.70
CA SER A 247 13.92 -9.17 -12.53
C SER A 247 14.13 -10.55 -11.91
N THR A 248 13.97 -11.57 -12.76
CA THR A 248 13.89 -12.99 -12.44
C THR A 248 15.10 -13.55 -11.69
N ASP A 249 16.17 -12.78 -11.56
CA ASP A 249 17.47 -13.23 -11.06
C ASP A 249 17.69 -12.89 -9.57
N VAL A 250 16.79 -12.12 -8.96
CA VAL A 250 16.97 -11.62 -7.59
C VAL A 250 16.15 -12.44 -6.58
N LEU A 251 16.80 -13.43 -5.98
CA LEU A 251 16.19 -14.30 -4.97
C LEU A 251 15.98 -13.57 -3.63
N HIS A 252 14.73 -13.18 -3.33
CA HIS A 252 14.34 -12.66 -2.02
C HIS A 252 14.10 -13.76 -0.95
N SER A 253 14.40 -15.03 -1.26
CA SER A 253 14.22 -16.18 -0.35
C SER A 253 14.98 -16.04 0.97
N ASN A 254 16.13 -15.35 0.94
CA ASN A 254 16.99 -15.10 2.11
C ASN A 254 16.62 -13.83 2.90
N CYS A 255 15.63 -13.05 2.46
CA CYS A 255 15.19 -11.86 3.19
C CYS A 255 14.35 -12.25 4.42
N SER A 256 14.35 -11.39 5.43
CA SER A 256 13.53 -11.56 6.64
C SER A 256 12.48 -10.45 6.74
N GLU A 257 11.44 -10.63 7.56
CA GLU A 257 10.46 -9.56 7.85
C GLU A 257 11.13 -8.26 8.31
N ARG A 258 12.28 -8.35 8.98
CA ARG A 258 12.99 -7.19 9.54
C ARG A 258 13.92 -6.51 8.53
N LYS A 259 14.37 -7.21 7.50
CA LYS A 259 15.40 -6.71 6.59
C LYS A 259 15.31 -7.36 5.21
N CYS A 260 15.21 -6.52 4.19
CA CYS A 260 15.45 -6.90 2.80
C CYS A 260 16.96 -6.89 2.54
N LEU A 261 17.54 -8.04 2.20
CA LEU A 261 18.97 -8.14 1.96
C LEU A 261 19.40 -7.36 0.71
N ILE A 262 18.59 -7.37 -0.34
CA ILE A 262 18.89 -6.72 -1.63
C ILE A 262 18.90 -5.19 -1.55
N ILE A 263 17.91 -4.60 -0.86
CA ILE A 263 17.87 -3.14 -0.66
C ILE A 263 19.00 -2.70 0.28
N SER A 264 19.42 -3.56 1.20
CA SER A 264 20.48 -3.26 2.16
C SER A 264 21.89 -3.57 1.67
N SER A 265 22.03 -4.42 0.65
CA SER A 265 23.31 -4.72 0.02
C SER A 265 23.65 -3.53 -0.85
N ASN A 266 24.62 -2.75 -0.40
CA ASN A 266 25.22 -1.66 -1.13
C ASN A 266 25.87 -2.27 -2.39
N THR A 267 25.12 -2.37 -3.49
CA THR A 267 25.58 -2.97 -4.74
C THR A 267 26.38 -1.92 -5.50
N SER A 268 27.56 -1.62 -4.96
CA SER A 268 28.64 -0.97 -5.68
C SER A 268 29.04 -1.89 -6.84
N GLY A 269 28.56 -1.61 -8.05
CA GLY A 269 28.89 -2.41 -9.23
C GLY A 269 27.86 -2.42 -10.37
N HIS A 270 26.72 -1.72 -10.25
CA HIS A 270 25.75 -1.70 -11.35
C HIS A 270 26.32 -0.99 -12.60
N THR A 271 26.18 -1.66 -13.74
CA THR A 271 26.52 -1.09 -15.05
C THR A 271 25.34 -0.26 -15.52
N PRO A 272 25.54 0.98 -15.99
CA PRO A 272 24.45 1.81 -16.45
C PRO A 272 23.74 1.16 -17.64
N LEU A 273 22.40 1.10 -17.56
CA LEU A 273 21.58 0.45 -18.57
C LEU A 273 21.26 1.42 -19.70
N HIS A 274 21.63 1.07 -20.93
CA HIS A 274 21.19 1.77 -22.12
C HIS A 274 19.72 1.43 -22.45
N THR A 275 19.06 2.28 -23.26
CA THR A 275 17.67 2.03 -23.70
C THR A 275 17.52 0.71 -24.47
N LYS A 276 18.60 0.21 -25.06
CA LYS A 276 18.68 -1.11 -25.70
C LYS A 276 19.96 -1.81 -25.23
N PRO A 277 19.94 -3.12 -24.95
CA PRO A 277 21.12 -3.88 -24.53
C PRO A 277 22.30 -3.74 -25.52
N GLU A 278 21.99 -3.73 -26.81
CA GLU A 278 22.95 -3.60 -27.92
C GLU A 278 23.42 -2.15 -28.21
N CYS A 279 23.05 -1.17 -27.38
CA CYS A 279 23.47 0.22 -27.59
C CYS A 279 24.89 0.47 -27.07
N ALA A 280 25.76 0.96 -27.94
CA ALA A 280 27.15 1.30 -27.61
C ALA A 280 27.41 2.83 -27.61
N CYS A 281 26.40 3.64 -27.28
CA CYS A 281 26.57 5.10 -27.32
C CYS A 281 27.56 5.56 -26.23
N PRO A 282 28.43 6.54 -26.53
CA PRO A 282 29.34 7.06 -25.52
C PRO A 282 28.55 7.76 -24.41
N PRO A 283 29.04 7.73 -23.18
CA PRO A 283 28.43 8.48 -22.09
C PRO A 283 28.55 9.99 -22.31
N ILE A 284 27.57 10.74 -21.84
CA ILE A 284 27.49 12.19 -21.99
C ILE A 284 27.42 12.82 -20.60
N SER A 285 28.33 13.73 -20.29
CA SER A 285 28.42 14.36 -18.97
C SER A 285 28.30 15.88 -19.02
N VAL A 286 28.11 16.49 -17.85
CA VAL A 286 28.20 17.94 -17.67
C VAL A 286 29.60 18.33 -17.19
N LEU A 287 30.05 19.53 -17.52
CA LEU A 287 31.34 20.04 -17.09
C LEU A 287 31.38 20.23 -15.57
N LYS A 288 32.23 19.46 -14.88
CA LYS A 288 32.38 19.50 -13.41
C LYS A 288 32.64 20.91 -12.88
N LYS A 289 33.47 21.69 -13.57
CA LYS A 289 33.80 23.07 -13.18
C LYS A 289 32.56 23.97 -13.14
N ASP A 290 31.69 23.84 -14.14
CA ASP A 290 30.45 24.63 -14.23
C ASP A 290 29.45 24.20 -13.16
N LEU A 291 29.36 22.88 -12.90
CA LEU A 291 28.53 22.32 -11.83
C LEU A 291 28.98 22.82 -10.45
N SER A 292 30.26 22.67 -10.12
CA SER A 292 30.84 23.17 -8.87
C SER A 292 30.60 24.67 -8.69
N CYS A 293 30.81 25.48 -9.73
CA CYS A 293 30.58 26.92 -9.68
C CYS A 293 29.12 27.30 -9.35
N ILE A 294 28.14 26.54 -9.87
CA ILE A 294 26.72 26.78 -9.58
C ILE A 294 26.40 26.38 -8.14
N THR A 295 26.80 25.18 -7.73
CA THR A 295 26.49 24.61 -6.41
C THR A 295 27.15 25.36 -5.27
N GLU A 296 28.43 25.75 -5.40
CA GLU A 296 29.17 26.54 -4.40
C GLU A 296 28.51 27.91 -4.13
N LYS A 297 27.83 28.47 -5.14
CA LYS A 297 27.06 29.73 -5.02
C LYS A 297 25.61 29.50 -4.57
N GLY A 298 25.30 28.33 -4.02
CA GLY A 298 23.96 27.93 -3.57
C GLY A 298 22.90 27.93 -4.67
N GLY A 299 23.31 27.82 -5.95
CA GLY A 299 22.40 27.77 -7.08
C GLY A 299 21.90 26.35 -7.35
N ILE A 300 20.72 26.25 -7.97
CA ILE A 300 20.19 24.96 -8.45
C ILE A 300 20.69 24.74 -9.89
N PRO A 301 21.54 23.73 -10.16
CA PRO A 301 21.95 23.39 -11.52
C PRO A 301 20.85 22.64 -12.26
N VAL A 302 20.50 23.09 -13.46
CA VAL A 302 19.54 22.42 -14.35
C VAL A 302 20.18 22.14 -15.71
N VAL A 303 19.80 21.02 -16.32
CA VAL A 303 20.33 20.51 -17.58
C VAL A 303 19.27 20.63 -18.65
N SER A 304 19.67 20.97 -19.87
CA SER A 304 18.83 20.92 -21.07
C SER A 304 19.53 20.10 -22.16
N ILE A 305 18.76 19.41 -23.00
CA ILE A 305 19.31 18.55 -24.07
C ILE A 305 19.27 19.35 -25.37
N LYS A 306 20.40 19.42 -26.07
CA LYS A 306 20.46 19.95 -27.42
C LYS A 306 20.72 18.82 -28.40
N ARG A 307 19.77 18.58 -29.30
CA ARG A 307 19.94 17.67 -30.44
C ARG A 307 20.65 18.38 -31.58
N HIS A 308 21.69 17.76 -32.11
CA HIS A 308 22.33 18.18 -33.35
C HIS A 308 21.77 17.40 -34.56
N PRO A 309 21.89 17.94 -35.78
CA PRO A 309 21.32 17.34 -37.00
C PRO A 309 21.77 15.89 -37.29
N HIS A 310 22.86 15.42 -36.70
CA HIS A 310 23.40 14.06 -36.88
C HIS A 310 23.11 13.11 -35.70
N GLY A 311 22.15 13.44 -34.84
CA GLY A 311 21.76 12.58 -33.70
C GLY A 311 22.70 12.67 -32.48
N ARG A 312 23.75 13.50 -32.55
CA ARG A 312 24.58 13.82 -31.38
C ARG A 312 23.78 14.65 -30.37
N LEU A 313 23.85 14.25 -29.11
CA LEU A 313 23.22 14.92 -27.97
C LEU A 313 24.28 15.66 -27.18
N ASP A 314 24.04 16.93 -26.87
CA ASP A 314 24.86 17.72 -25.95
C ASP A 314 24.02 18.16 -24.75
N LEU A 315 24.59 18.05 -23.55
CA LEU A 315 23.98 18.56 -22.32
C LEU A 315 24.43 19.99 -22.04
N ARG A 316 23.46 20.87 -21.79
CA ARG A 316 23.70 22.27 -21.42
C ARG A 316 23.32 22.50 -19.97
N LEU A 317 24.32 22.72 -19.14
CA LEU A 317 24.18 23.05 -17.73
C LEU A 317 23.95 24.56 -17.53
N ARG A 318 22.97 24.93 -16.71
CA ARG A 318 22.66 26.33 -16.36
C ARG A 318 22.21 26.42 -14.91
N ARG A 319 22.40 27.59 -14.29
CA ARG A 319 21.79 27.91 -12.98
C ARG A 319 20.31 28.25 -13.18
N ALA A 320 19.42 27.63 -12.42
CA ALA A 320 18.01 28.00 -12.38
C ALA A 320 17.83 29.39 -11.76
N THR A 321 16.96 30.18 -12.38
CA THR A 321 16.46 31.46 -11.85
C THR A 321 15.05 31.26 -11.27
N PRO A 322 14.49 32.23 -10.50
CA PRO A 322 13.11 32.14 -10.03
C PRO A 322 12.05 31.96 -11.14
N SER A 323 12.37 32.35 -12.38
CA SER A 323 11.51 32.18 -13.55
C SER A 323 11.78 30.90 -14.35
N THR A 324 12.81 30.13 -13.99
CA THR A 324 13.17 28.89 -14.69
C THR A 324 12.24 27.76 -14.25
N ALA A 325 11.28 27.39 -15.09
CA ALA A 325 10.51 26.17 -14.90
C ALA A 325 11.36 24.95 -15.32
N TYR A 326 11.44 23.94 -14.45
CA TYR A 326 12.18 22.71 -14.71
C TYR A 326 11.48 21.51 -14.06
N VAL A 327 11.82 20.30 -14.53
CA VAL A 327 11.36 19.03 -13.96
C VAL A 327 12.48 18.43 -13.11
N ALA A 328 12.20 18.05 -11.87
CA ALA A 328 13.16 17.26 -11.08
C ALA A 328 12.86 15.77 -11.28
N ILE A 329 13.86 15.01 -11.71
CA ILE A 329 13.76 13.56 -11.87
C ILE A 329 14.21 12.93 -10.55
N SER A 330 13.33 12.12 -9.97
CA SER A 330 13.67 11.24 -8.86
C SER A 330 13.74 9.80 -9.36
N HIS A 331 14.82 9.10 -9.03
CA HIS A 331 15.00 7.69 -9.36
C HIS A 331 15.67 6.96 -8.21
N ASN A 332 15.62 5.62 -8.21
CA ASN A 332 16.39 4.79 -7.30
C ASN A 332 17.82 4.57 -7.83
N PRO A 333 18.88 4.89 -7.06
CA PRO A 333 20.26 4.60 -7.41
C PRO A 333 20.57 3.11 -7.68
N LEU A 334 19.80 2.21 -7.05
CA LEU A 334 20.03 0.77 -7.19
C LEU A 334 19.54 0.19 -8.53
N GLU A 335 18.88 0.99 -9.38
CA GLU A 335 18.25 0.55 -10.64
C GLU A 335 19.12 0.89 -11.88
N GLY A 336 20.42 1.15 -11.67
CA GLY A 336 21.41 1.30 -12.73
C GLY A 336 21.19 2.54 -13.61
N LEU A 337 20.63 3.60 -13.03
CA LEU A 337 20.61 4.93 -13.66
C LEU A 337 21.92 5.70 -13.42
N ASP A 338 22.69 5.29 -12.43
CA ASP A 338 23.91 5.91 -11.94
C ASP A 338 25.03 4.89 -11.72
N GLN A 339 26.26 5.39 -11.79
CA GLN A 339 27.46 4.67 -11.34
C GLN A 339 28.09 5.53 -10.24
N LEU A 340 28.35 4.94 -9.06
CA LEU A 340 29.31 5.51 -8.12
C LEU A 340 30.72 5.06 -8.54
N PRO A 341 31.69 5.99 -8.67
CA PRO A 341 32.98 5.68 -9.27
C PRO A 341 33.87 4.80 -8.37
N ASP A 342 34.75 4.04 -9.03
CA ASP A 342 35.93 3.42 -8.45
C ASP A 342 36.84 4.52 -7.83
N PRO A 343 37.17 4.43 -6.52
CA PRO A 343 37.93 5.46 -5.81
C PRO A 343 39.33 5.76 -6.39
N ASP A 344 39.87 4.90 -7.27
CA ASP A 344 41.24 5.05 -7.77
C ASP A 344 41.38 5.83 -9.10
N ARG A 345 40.27 6.29 -9.72
CA ARG A 345 40.28 6.92 -11.07
C ARG A 345 39.86 8.41 -11.13
N ILE A 346 40.09 9.17 -10.07
CA ILE A 346 39.53 10.53 -9.80
C ILE A 346 39.94 11.67 -10.78
N GLY A 347 40.82 11.43 -11.77
CA GLY A 347 41.55 12.50 -12.48
C GLY A 347 40.81 13.30 -13.56
N GLU A 348 39.90 12.72 -14.33
CA GLU A 348 39.36 13.37 -15.53
C GLU A 348 37.83 13.20 -15.62
N GLY A 349 37.13 14.23 -16.12
CA GLY A 349 35.67 14.38 -16.06
C GLY A 349 34.89 13.08 -16.28
N TRP A 350 34.04 12.74 -15.31
CA TRP A 350 33.40 11.43 -15.26
C TRP A 350 32.20 11.32 -16.22
N PRO A 351 32.09 10.20 -16.95
CA PRO A 351 30.92 9.89 -17.75
C PRO A 351 29.74 9.46 -16.87
N VAL A 352 28.69 10.27 -16.82
CA VAL A 352 27.40 9.87 -16.24
C VAL A 352 26.49 9.48 -17.40
N SER A 353 26.32 8.20 -17.65
CA SER A 353 25.37 7.73 -18.67
C SER A 353 23.96 7.70 -18.08
N VAL A 354 23.16 8.72 -18.37
CA VAL A 354 21.71 8.70 -18.15
C VAL A 354 21.03 8.14 -19.40
N ARG A 355 19.89 7.44 -19.26
CA ARG A 355 19.03 7.06 -20.40
C ARG A 355 18.38 8.30 -21.04
N ILE A 356 19.16 9.11 -21.77
CA ILE A 356 18.72 10.42 -22.27
C ILE A 356 17.57 10.31 -23.27
N GLY A 357 17.53 9.25 -24.09
CA GLY A 357 16.48 9.05 -25.10
C GLY A 357 15.08 8.82 -24.53
N SER A 358 14.97 8.12 -23.39
CA SER A 358 13.69 7.98 -22.67
C SER A 358 13.37 9.26 -21.90
N VAL A 359 14.36 9.84 -21.21
CA VAL A 359 14.20 11.08 -20.43
C VAL A 359 13.64 12.22 -21.28
N GLU A 360 14.10 12.42 -22.52
CA GLU A 360 13.57 13.50 -23.37
C GLU A 360 12.10 13.27 -23.78
N ALA A 361 11.74 12.04 -24.12
CA ALA A 361 10.37 11.67 -24.44
C ALA A 361 9.45 11.78 -23.20
N ASP A 362 9.96 11.40 -22.03
CA ASP A 362 9.30 11.49 -20.73
C ASP A 362 9.08 12.95 -20.32
N LEU A 363 10.12 13.80 -20.45
CA LEU A 363 10.05 15.24 -20.19
C LEU A 363 9.09 15.95 -21.13
N ALA A 364 9.05 15.57 -22.40
CA ALA A 364 8.08 16.10 -23.35
C ALA A 364 6.63 15.79 -22.91
N ARG A 365 6.38 14.60 -22.34
CA ARG A 365 5.06 14.21 -21.81
C ARG A 365 4.65 14.96 -20.54
N CYS A 366 5.61 15.38 -19.71
CA CYS A 366 5.35 16.21 -18.52
C CYS A 366 4.95 17.66 -18.83
N THR A 367 5.15 18.12 -20.06
CA THR A 367 4.76 19.48 -20.47
C THR A 367 3.24 19.58 -20.71
N VAL A 368 2.51 19.97 -19.67
CA VAL A 368 1.06 20.26 -19.71
C VAL A 368 0.70 21.39 -20.70
N ARG A 369 1.69 22.13 -21.20
CA ARG A 369 1.52 23.04 -22.34
C ARG A 369 2.26 22.45 -23.52
N ARG A 370 1.52 21.90 -24.49
CA ARG A 370 1.99 21.77 -25.88
C ARG A 370 2.40 23.15 -26.34
N VAL A 371 3.67 23.50 -26.17
CA VAL A 371 4.28 24.59 -26.95
C VAL A 371 4.40 24.01 -28.35
N HIS A 372 3.33 24.16 -29.14
CA HIS A 372 3.41 23.95 -30.57
C HIS A 372 4.56 24.81 -31.09
N GLY A 373 5.58 24.15 -31.66
CA GLY A 373 6.56 24.82 -32.49
C GLY A 373 7.86 25.31 -31.84
N SER A 374 8.30 24.83 -30.68
CA SER A 374 9.70 25.09 -30.26
C SER A 374 10.48 23.82 -29.92
N ASN A 375 11.66 23.69 -30.55
CA ASN A 375 12.71 22.68 -30.30
C ASN A 375 13.35 22.80 -28.90
N LEU A 376 12.61 23.30 -27.91
CA LEU A 376 13.10 23.57 -26.56
C LEU A 376 12.70 22.43 -25.64
N THR A 377 13.64 21.52 -25.36
CA THR A 377 13.50 20.56 -24.27
C THR A 377 13.45 21.35 -22.96
N MET A 378 12.40 21.15 -22.16
CA MET A 378 12.33 21.71 -20.81
C MET A 378 13.58 21.34 -20.01
N PRO A 379 14.17 22.28 -19.25
CA PRO A 379 15.26 21.95 -18.35
C PRO A 379 14.83 20.91 -17.31
N PHE A 380 15.76 20.08 -16.88
CA PHE A 380 15.53 19.11 -15.82
C PHE A 380 16.68 19.06 -14.83
N TRP A 381 16.40 18.54 -13.65
CA TRP A 381 17.37 18.24 -12.61
C TRP A 381 17.37 16.73 -12.37
N ILE A 382 18.54 16.12 -12.25
CA ILE A 382 18.70 14.74 -11.79
C ILE A 382 19.98 14.70 -10.97
N ASP A 383 19.97 14.04 -9.82
CA ASP A 383 21.10 14.03 -8.88
C ASP A 383 22.40 13.56 -9.55
N THR A 384 22.33 12.58 -10.44
CA THR A 384 23.49 12.03 -11.16
C THR A 384 24.23 13.07 -11.99
N LEU A 385 23.53 14.07 -12.55
CA LEU A 385 24.13 15.15 -13.35
C LEU A 385 24.29 16.46 -12.56
N CYS A 386 23.50 16.65 -11.52
CA CYS A 386 23.32 17.93 -10.84
C CYS A 386 23.89 17.98 -9.42
N VAL A 387 24.47 16.89 -8.92
CA VAL A 387 25.15 16.82 -7.62
C VAL A 387 26.64 16.53 -7.83
N PRO A 388 27.55 17.40 -7.38
CA PRO A 388 28.98 17.17 -7.56
C PRO A 388 29.50 16.04 -6.65
N VAL A 389 30.26 15.11 -7.22
CA VAL A 389 30.99 14.08 -6.46
C VAL A 389 32.23 14.71 -5.81
N GLN A 390 32.28 14.72 -4.47
CA GLN A 390 33.46 15.16 -3.69
C GLN A 390 34.27 13.93 -3.26
N GLY A 391 35.59 13.98 -3.41
CA GLY A 391 36.47 12.82 -3.18
C GLY A 391 36.71 12.44 -1.71
N LYS A 392 37.12 11.18 -1.51
CA LYS A 392 37.76 10.51 -0.34
C LYS A 392 37.13 10.58 1.06
N ALA A 393 35.90 11.06 1.24
CA ALA A 393 35.14 10.79 2.47
C ALA A 393 34.00 9.80 2.18
N PRO A 394 33.64 8.89 3.10
CA PRO A 394 32.42 8.11 2.96
C PRO A 394 31.25 9.10 3.00
N GLN A 395 30.73 9.44 1.83
CA GLN A 395 29.56 10.28 1.65
C GLN A 395 28.31 9.53 2.11
N SER A 396 28.18 9.33 3.43
CA SER A 396 26.93 8.89 4.01
C SER A 396 26.04 10.11 4.21
N GLN A 397 25.01 10.23 3.37
CA GLN A 397 23.75 10.91 3.64
C GLN A 397 23.73 12.45 3.71
N GLN A 398 24.85 13.15 3.94
CA GLN A 398 24.81 14.60 4.24
C GLN A 398 24.57 15.53 3.04
N SER A 399 25.02 15.20 1.82
CA SER A 399 24.73 16.02 0.62
C SER A 399 23.31 15.81 0.09
N THR A 400 22.71 14.66 0.34
CA THR A 400 21.33 14.33 -0.07
C THR A 400 20.29 15.03 0.81
N THR A 401 20.59 15.24 2.10
CA THR A 401 19.74 15.98 3.07
C THR A 401 19.55 17.48 2.77
N GLN A 402 20.15 18.01 1.70
CA GLN A 402 20.00 19.41 1.30
C GLN A 402 19.34 19.61 -0.07
N ALA A 403 18.76 18.57 -0.69
CA ALA A 403 18.10 18.69 -1.99
C ALA A 403 16.63 19.15 -1.92
N GLY A 404 16.02 19.25 -0.73
CA GLY A 404 14.59 19.61 -0.61
C GLY A 404 14.17 20.89 -1.34
N HIS A 405 15.04 21.91 -1.39
CA HIS A 405 14.78 23.16 -2.12
C HIS A 405 14.69 22.98 -3.65
N VAL A 406 15.35 21.95 -4.20
CA VAL A 406 15.22 21.56 -5.62
C VAL A 406 13.80 21.08 -5.88
N PHE A 407 13.33 20.08 -5.13
CA PHE A 407 11.99 19.54 -5.31
C PHE A 407 10.89 20.58 -5.03
N ALA A 408 11.12 21.50 -4.07
CA ALA A 408 10.20 22.61 -3.78
C ALA A 408 10.11 23.65 -4.91
N ALA A 409 11.23 23.92 -5.59
CA ALA A 409 11.31 24.89 -6.67
C ALA A 409 10.93 24.31 -8.04
N ALA A 410 10.97 22.99 -8.20
CA ALA A 410 10.62 22.31 -9.44
C ALA A 410 9.15 22.57 -9.82
N ALA A 411 8.91 22.70 -11.13
CA ALA A 411 7.54 22.79 -11.64
C ALA A 411 6.79 21.47 -11.42
N GLN A 412 7.49 20.36 -11.60
CA GLN A 412 7.01 19.00 -11.38
C GLN A 412 8.18 18.09 -10.96
N VAL A 413 7.87 17.06 -10.18
CA VAL A 413 8.76 15.92 -9.92
C VAL A 413 8.31 14.74 -10.78
N LEU A 414 9.24 14.10 -11.45
CA LEU A 414 9.00 12.91 -12.26
C LEU A 414 9.73 11.72 -11.64
N VAL A 415 8.99 10.70 -11.23
CA VAL A 415 9.49 9.53 -10.54
C VAL A 415 9.72 8.40 -11.54
N PHE A 416 10.96 7.91 -11.55
CA PHE A 416 11.39 6.73 -12.31
C PHE A 416 11.60 5.57 -11.34
N ASP A 417 10.87 4.49 -11.59
CA ASP A 417 10.99 3.22 -10.89
C ASP A 417 10.80 2.11 -11.93
N GLU A 418 11.71 1.14 -11.94
CA GLU A 418 11.74 0.07 -12.94
C GLU A 418 10.40 -0.65 -13.08
N GLY A 419 9.73 -0.96 -11.97
CA GLY A 419 8.45 -1.67 -12.00
C GLY A 419 7.32 -0.81 -12.54
N ILE A 420 7.32 0.48 -12.20
CA ILE A 420 6.28 1.42 -12.63
C ILE A 420 6.43 1.78 -14.12
N GLN A 421 7.66 1.88 -14.62
CA GLN A 421 7.95 2.16 -16.03
C GLN A 421 7.50 1.06 -16.99
N GLN A 422 7.22 -0.15 -16.49
CA GLN A 422 6.69 -1.25 -17.28
C GLN A 422 5.16 -1.22 -17.42
N LEU A 423 4.46 -0.45 -16.58
CA LEU A 423 3.00 -0.37 -16.59
C LEU A 423 2.49 0.43 -17.78
N ARG A 424 1.32 0.05 -18.32
CA ARG A 424 0.64 0.79 -19.39
C ARG A 424 -0.64 1.40 -18.85
N LEU A 425 -0.78 2.72 -18.89
CA LEU A 425 -1.95 3.42 -18.37
C LEU A 425 -3.26 2.96 -19.02
N GLY A 426 -3.24 2.63 -20.31
CA GLY A 426 -4.43 2.14 -21.02
C GLY A 426 -4.78 0.67 -20.75
N ALA A 427 -3.86 -0.12 -20.19
CA ALA A 427 -4.05 -1.55 -19.96
C ALA A 427 -4.01 -1.96 -18.48
N SER A 428 -3.60 -1.05 -17.60
CA SER A 428 -3.57 -1.24 -16.15
C SER A 428 -4.74 -0.51 -15.50
N ASN A 429 -5.35 -1.16 -14.51
CA ASN A 429 -6.29 -0.44 -13.66
C ASN A 429 -5.53 0.43 -12.64
N ILE A 430 -6.20 1.45 -12.15
CA ILE A 430 -5.65 2.41 -11.20
C ILE A 430 -5.18 1.76 -9.88
N CYS A 431 -5.82 0.69 -9.40
CA CYS A 431 -5.37 -0.08 -8.24
C CYS A 431 -4.02 -0.74 -8.50
N GLU A 432 -3.81 -1.25 -9.72
CA GLU A 432 -2.56 -1.89 -10.14
C GLU A 432 -1.41 -0.89 -10.11
N ILE A 433 -1.63 0.31 -10.65
CA ILE A 433 -0.64 1.39 -10.64
C ILE A 433 -0.29 1.78 -9.21
N LEU A 434 -1.30 2.01 -8.36
CA LEU A 434 -1.10 2.40 -6.97
C LEU A 434 -0.44 1.29 -6.14
N ALA A 435 -0.81 0.03 -6.35
CA ALA A 435 -0.14 -1.12 -5.72
C ALA A 435 1.35 -1.15 -6.11
N ASN A 436 1.68 -1.02 -7.39
CA ASN A 436 3.08 -0.97 -7.83
C ASN A 436 3.84 0.21 -7.23
N VAL A 437 3.23 1.40 -7.13
CA VAL A 437 3.81 2.55 -6.43
C VAL A 437 4.08 2.24 -4.95
N LEU A 438 3.12 1.65 -4.23
CA LEU A 438 3.27 1.35 -2.80
C LEU A 438 4.34 0.29 -2.53
N SER A 439 4.56 -0.63 -3.46
CA SER A 439 5.52 -1.74 -3.35
C SER A 439 6.85 -1.53 -4.10
N SER A 440 7.00 -0.34 -4.67
CA SER A 440 8.15 0.03 -5.47
C SER A 440 9.42 0.17 -4.61
N SER A 441 10.59 0.04 -5.20
CA SER A 441 11.85 0.30 -4.47
C SER A 441 11.95 1.77 -4.10
N TRP A 442 11.48 2.65 -4.99
CA TRP A 442 11.42 4.09 -4.76
C TRP A 442 10.63 4.44 -3.49
N SER A 443 9.48 3.80 -3.22
CA SER A 443 8.64 4.09 -2.05
C SER A 443 9.27 3.69 -0.70
N GLN A 444 10.34 2.88 -0.73
CA GLN A 444 11.02 2.34 0.45
C GLN A 444 12.20 3.22 0.92
N ARG A 445 12.48 4.33 0.24
CA ARG A 445 13.64 5.19 0.51
C ARG A 445 13.28 6.39 1.38
N LEU A 446 14.24 6.83 2.19
CA LEU A 446 14.05 8.00 3.05
C LEU A 446 13.96 9.32 2.26
N SER A 447 14.68 9.44 1.13
CA SER A 447 14.70 10.64 0.29
C SER A 447 13.34 10.93 -0.36
N THR A 448 12.52 9.90 -0.55
CA THR A 448 11.16 9.98 -1.10
C THR A 448 10.26 10.94 -0.31
N ILE A 449 10.48 11.14 0.99
CA ILE A 449 9.72 12.12 1.78
C ILE A 449 9.94 13.53 1.22
N GLU A 450 11.19 13.95 1.06
CA GLU A 450 11.52 15.29 0.58
C GLU A 450 11.06 15.48 -0.86
N GLU A 451 11.22 14.46 -1.69
CA GLU A 451 10.82 14.44 -3.10
C GLU A 451 9.31 14.62 -3.29
N ILE A 452 8.48 14.02 -2.43
CA ILE A 452 7.02 14.13 -2.53
C ILE A 452 6.51 15.37 -1.79
N VAL A 453 6.83 15.50 -0.50
CA VAL A 453 6.19 16.46 0.42
C VAL A 453 6.46 17.89 0.00
N LEU A 454 7.66 18.17 -0.50
CA LEU A 454 8.05 19.52 -0.92
C LEU A 454 7.58 19.84 -2.34
N SER A 455 7.27 18.83 -3.16
CA SER A 455 6.89 19.03 -4.55
C SER A 455 5.54 19.72 -4.70
N ARG A 456 5.44 20.62 -5.70
CA ARG A 456 4.15 21.18 -6.14
C ARG A 456 3.27 20.12 -6.80
N SER A 457 3.90 19.23 -7.57
CA SER A 457 3.26 18.10 -8.25
C SER A 457 4.31 17.02 -8.46
N TYR A 458 3.92 15.76 -8.29
CA TYR A 458 4.75 14.61 -8.58
C TYR A 458 3.98 13.63 -9.48
N ASN A 459 4.69 13.04 -10.44
CA ASN A 459 4.14 12.13 -11.43
C ASN A 459 5.03 10.89 -11.51
N PHE A 460 4.44 9.74 -11.81
CA PHE A 460 5.17 8.51 -12.06
C PHE A 460 5.27 8.24 -13.56
N GLN A 461 6.45 7.88 -14.04
CA GLN A 461 6.64 7.50 -15.44
C GLN A 461 6.18 6.05 -15.66
N CYS A 462 5.17 5.87 -16.52
CA CYS A 462 4.70 4.59 -17.04
C CYS A 462 5.23 4.38 -18.47
N LEU A 463 5.00 3.22 -19.08
CA LEU A 463 5.51 2.90 -20.41
C LEU A 463 4.95 3.83 -21.51
N ASP A 464 3.68 4.20 -21.41
CA ASP A 464 2.91 4.94 -22.43
C ASP A 464 2.51 6.36 -21.99
N GLY A 465 2.85 6.78 -20.77
CA GLY A 465 2.44 8.08 -20.24
C GLY A 465 2.94 8.36 -18.84
N THR A 466 2.43 9.41 -18.23
CA THR A 466 2.70 9.75 -16.83
C THR A 466 1.44 9.65 -16.00
N PHE A 467 1.59 9.11 -14.79
CA PHE A 467 0.51 8.97 -13.82
C PHE A 467 0.62 10.02 -12.72
N THR A 468 -0.41 10.83 -12.55
CA THR A 468 -0.50 11.84 -11.47
C THR A 468 -1.42 11.33 -10.36
N PRO A 469 -0.92 11.07 -9.15
CA PRO A 469 -1.78 10.55 -8.08
C PRO A 469 -2.67 11.60 -7.43
N ARG A 470 -2.25 12.88 -7.48
CA ARG A 470 -2.94 13.97 -6.79
C ARG A 470 -4.32 14.20 -7.41
N GLY A 471 -5.37 14.13 -6.59
CA GLY A 471 -6.76 14.40 -7.01
C GLY A 471 -7.57 13.17 -7.45
N ILE A 472 -7.01 11.95 -7.39
CA ILE A 472 -7.75 10.70 -7.66
C ILE A 472 -8.91 10.53 -6.69
N SER A 473 -8.65 10.76 -5.39
CA SER A 473 -9.64 10.61 -4.33
C SER A 473 -10.92 11.38 -4.62
N LYS A 474 -10.82 12.63 -5.11
CA LYS A 474 -11.98 13.50 -5.37
C LYS A 474 -12.76 13.12 -6.63
N LYS A 475 -12.12 12.46 -7.61
CA LYS A 475 -12.77 12.08 -8.88
C LYS A 475 -13.51 10.74 -8.79
N HIS A 476 -13.14 9.89 -7.84
CA HIS A 476 -13.67 8.53 -7.71
C HIS A 476 -14.24 8.23 -6.31
N GLU A 477 -14.42 9.25 -5.47
CA GLU A 477 -14.87 9.14 -4.07
C GLU A 477 -16.20 8.38 -3.96
N HIS A 478 -17.10 8.59 -4.92
CA HIS A 478 -18.45 8.04 -4.92
C HIS A 478 -18.63 6.77 -5.77
N ASP A 479 -17.77 6.56 -6.77
CA ASP A 479 -17.96 5.50 -7.78
C ASP A 479 -17.05 4.27 -7.55
N ALA A 480 -16.02 4.38 -6.70
CA ALA A 480 -15.13 3.27 -6.41
C ALA A 480 -14.45 3.39 -5.03
N PRO A 481 -15.12 2.94 -3.94
CA PRO A 481 -14.60 2.99 -2.58
C PRO A 481 -13.24 2.32 -2.40
N ALA A 482 -12.92 1.32 -3.22
CA ALA A 482 -11.59 0.72 -3.28
C ALA A 482 -10.50 1.72 -3.71
N LEU A 483 -10.76 2.59 -4.70
CA LEU A 483 -9.79 3.59 -5.20
C LEU A 483 -9.42 4.61 -4.14
N PHE A 484 -10.41 5.03 -3.36
CA PHE A 484 -10.21 5.92 -2.22
C PHE A 484 -9.22 5.32 -1.19
N ARG A 485 -9.25 3.99 -0.97
CA ARG A 485 -8.34 3.30 -0.04
C ARG A 485 -6.90 3.27 -0.55
N TYR A 486 -6.69 3.01 -1.84
CA TYR A 486 -5.37 3.10 -2.46
C TYR A 486 -4.82 4.52 -2.44
N SER A 487 -5.64 5.53 -2.77
CA SER A 487 -5.21 6.93 -2.72
C SER A 487 -4.88 7.37 -1.29
N SER A 488 -5.69 6.97 -0.31
CA SER A 488 -5.42 7.24 1.12
C SER A 488 -4.12 6.60 1.59
N SER A 489 -3.83 5.37 1.14
CA SER A 489 -2.57 4.68 1.45
C SER A 489 -1.37 5.40 0.86
N LEU A 490 -1.49 5.94 -0.35
CA LEU A 490 -0.44 6.74 -0.97
C LEU A 490 -0.24 8.10 -0.29
N GLU A 491 -1.32 8.79 0.11
CA GLU A 491 -1.22 10.05 0.87
C GLU A 491 -0.49 9.88 2.21
N ARG A 492 -0.55 8.68 2.80
CA ARG A 492 0.17 8.33 4.03
C ARG A 492 1.64 7.96 3.81
N LEU A 493 2.10 7.81 2.56
CA LEU A 493 3.46 7.37 2.24
C LEU A 493 4.56 8.18 2.95
N PRO A 494 4.49 9.53 3.04
CA PRO A 494 5.49 10.30 3.79
C PRO A 494 5.54 9.97 5.28
N GLY A 495 4.38 9.76 5.92
CA GLY A 495 4.29 9.35 7.33
C GLY A 495 4.83 7.94 7.56
N ARG A 496 4.60 7.02 6.61
CA ARG A 496 5.13 5.64 6.64
C ARG A 496 6.66 5.62 6.69
N ILE A 497 7.29 6.32 5.74
CA ILE A 497 8.75 6.39 5.63
C ILE A 497 9.38 7.02 6.89
N GLN A 498 8.74 8.04 7.48
CA GLN A 498 9.22 8.69 8.69
C GLN A 498 9.17 7.76 9.92
N CYS A 499 8.10 6.98 10.07
CA CYS A 499 7.98 6.00 11.15
C CYS A 499 9.00 4.86 11.03
N ALA A 500 9.25 4.35 9.82
CA ALA A 500 10.27 3.34 9.56
C ALA A 500 11.68 3.84 9.90
N SER A 501 12.00 5.09 9.54
CA SER A 501 13.27 5.75 9.89
C SER A 501 13.48 5.83 11.41
N ASN A 502 12.45 6.25 12.14
CA ASN A 502 12.51 6.40 13.60
C ASN A 502 12.64 5.07 14.33
N ALA A 503 12.06 3.99 13.78
CA ALA A 503 12.20 2.64 14.33
C ALA A 503 13.64 2.09 14.19
N LEU A 504 14.34 2.42 13.10
CA LEU A 504 15.72 2.05 12.85
C LEU A 504 16.74 2.83 13.70
N LYS A 505 16.39 4.06 14.14
CA LYS A 505 17.27 4.94 14.94
C LYS A 505 17.25 4.68 16.45
N ARG A 506 16.40 3.78 16.96
CA ARG A 506 16.35 3.47 18.40
C ARG A 506 17.42 2.43 18.79
N PRO A 507 18.35 2.73 19.71
CA PRO A 507 19.33 1.75 20.17
C PRO A 507 18.65 0.60 20.93
N LEU A 508 19.10 -0.64 20.70
CA LEU A 508 18.58 -1.87 21.33
C LEU A 508 18.59 -1.81 22.88
N SER A 509 19.42 -0.96 23.48
CA SER A 509 19.50 -0.76 24.93
C SER A 509 18.30 -0.01 25.54
N SER A 510 17.44 0.63 24.74
CA SER A 510 16.21 1.28 25.23
C SER A 510 15.04 0.30 25.40
N TRP A 511 15.21 -0.96 25.00
CA TRP A 511 14.27 -2.05 25.30
C TRP A 511 14.64 -2.73 26.62
N LYS A 512 15.00 -1.96 27.66
CA LYS A 512 14.78 -2.46 29.02
C LYS A 512 13.27 -2.55 29.17
N GLN A 513 12.75 -3.77 29.34
CA GLN A 513 11.42 -4.01 29.87
C GLN A 513 11.28 -3.10 31.10
N LYS A 514 10.58 -1.98 30.96
CA LYS A 514 10.02 -1.34 32.14
C LYS A 514 9.06 -2.39 32.69
N PRO A 515 9.21 -2.83 33.95
CA PRO A 515 8.17 -3.61 34.59
C PRO A 515 6.88 -2.82 34.39
N ILE A 516 5.84 -3.50 33.95
CA ILE A 516 4.49 -2.95 33.91
C ILE A 516 4.20 -2.56 35.37
N SER A 517 4.40 -1.29 35.71
CA SER A 517 3.94 -0.76 36.98
C SER A 517 2.43 -0.91 36.96
N SER A 518 1.93 -1.66 37.93
CA SER A 518 0.56 -2.12 38.16
C SER A 518 -0.49 -1.00 38.36
N ASN A 519 -0.25 0.22 37.86
CA ASN A 519 -1.11 1.38 38.04
C ASN A 519 -1.58 2.05 36.73
N THR A 520 -1.51 1.36 35.60
CA THR A 520 -2.18 1.77 34.35
C THR A 520 -3.28 0.80 33.91
N GLN A 521 -3.85 0.05 34.87
CA GLN A 521 -5.00 -0.83 34.68
C GLN A 521 -6.36 -0.08 34.64
N ASN A 522 -6.39 1.24 34.86
CA ASN A 522 -7.66 1.97 35.10
C ASN A 522 -8.14 2.94 34.01
N ASP A 523 -7.44 3.14 32.89
CA ASP A 523 -7.89 4.12 31.86
C ASP A 523 -8.48 3.53 30.58
N PHE A 524 -8.58 2.20 30.47
CA PHE A 524 -9.30 1.57 29.35
C PHE A 524 -10.04 0.29 29.80
N GLN A 525 -10.90 0.42 30.80
CA GLN A 525 -12.10 -0.42 30.80
C GLN A 525 -13.01 0.09 29.69
N VAL A 526 -13.03 -0.63 28.57
CA VAL A 526 -14.15 -0.56 27.65
C VAL A 526 -15.36 -1.02 28.46
N ARG A 527 -16.15 -0.09 29.00
CA ARG A 527 -17.52 -0.39 29.41
C ARG A 527 -18.26 -0.74 28.13
N ILE A 528 -18.30 -2.03 27.81
CA ILE A 528 -19.36 -2.62 27.01
C ILE A 528 -20.64 -2.21 27.76
N ARG A 529 -21.43 -1.28 27.21
CA ARG A 529 -22.75 -1.00 27.77
C ARG A 529 -23.63 -2.20 27.45
N LEU A 530 -23.67 -3.16 28.36
CA LEU A 530 -24.75 -4.15 28.40
C LEU A 530 -26.07 -3.40 28.67
N PRO A 531 -27.19 -3.78 28.02
CA PRO A 531 -28.48 -3.15 28.29
C PRO A 531 -28.90 -3.42 29.73
N ASN A 532 -29.38 -2.37 30.40
CA ASN A 532 -29.96 -2.46 31.74
C ASN A 532 -31.03 -3.56 31.76
N LYS A 533 -30.86 -4.56 32.63
CA LYS A 533 -31.95 -5.44 33.03
C LYS A 533 -33.03 -4.53 33.65
N GLY A 534 -34.13 -4.34 32.94
CA GLY A 534 -35.36 -3.83 33.53
C GLY A 534 -35.79 -4.81 34.62
N ALA A 535 -35.61 -4.40 35.87
CA ALA A 535 -36.19 -5.11 37.00
C ALA A 535 -37.68 -4.76 37.03
N SER A 536 -38.50 -5.69 36.54
CA SER A 536 -39.89 -5.80 36.96
C SER A 536 -39.92 -6.43 38.35
N ASN A 537 -40.18 -5.61 39.36
CA ASN A 537 -41.14 -5.85 40.45
C ASN A 537 -41.29 -4.59 41.29
#